data_AF-A0A2V2NG78-F1
#
_entry.id   AF-A0A2V2NG78-F1
#
_cell.length_a   1.000
_cell.length_b   1.000
_cell.length_c   1.000
_cell.angle_alpha   90.00
_cell.angle_beta   90.00
_cell.angle_gamma   90.00
#
_symmetry.space_group_name_H-M   'P 1'
#
loop_
_entity.id
_entity.type
_entity.pdbx_description
1 polymer ?
#
loop_
_entity_poly.entity_id
_entity_poly.type
_entity_poly.pdbx_seq_one_letter_code
_entity_poly.pdbx_strand_id
1 'polypeptide(L)'
;MKYNGKVLLLIGVEILLVSFLIIGQSVGDDSQLLIPYEDIAKPIPGVPIHPIMDISVKQAEEHHKKMVESPHAHTFLPASIQMIPEYKPKGSVNLLQYYAYNPEERDQGTCGNCWVWSGTASAAIQHGIKNSITDDLSVQLFNSYYQSGGTDTVGACCGGFMDVFADVYEKIGYFIPLTNKGAEYYDRNATTCKSQKQLNEIDTNFSYPIKSINYGAIDTTSSNSDAIINIKRMLDSGYPVDIAAYFTSEEYTAFNNFWSLYTEDYLFQWGGVEANRTNSGGHEMLIIGYEDDTVLPYWEILNSWGTADGNRTRGTFRMPQNIDYVNSYVNIGGERYAQFTFDVVDVEFENYSPVPTQTPDPSVPLTASFSLDKSSGVIPLFVNFTSSSTGAPEHWNWDFGDNSYSTLKNPRHLYMVPGNYNVTLSVTRGGLTSVTMPVTIHVKPPYQPVKAFPDEKGGSYPVPTDDDDDGLFEDINGNGWLEYGDPKLLFEQISYAINSEPVTQFDFDGSGFIGYGDVVKLYQMV
;
A
#
# COMPACT_ATOMS: atom_id res chain seq x y z
N MET A 1 45.62 -30.91 -4.76
CA MET A 1 46.98 -31.49 -4.93
C MET A 1 47.19 -31.88 -6.40
N LYS A 2 48.35 -31.58 -7.01
CA LYS A 2 48.75 -32.14 -8.33
C LYS A 2 49.03 -33.66 -8.15
N TYR A 3 48.80 -34.60 -9.09
CA TYR A 3 49.46 -34.68 -10.39
C TYR A 3 48.93 -35.89 -11.21
N ASN A 4 48.33 -35.65 -12.39
CA ASN A 4 48.54 -36.43 -13.64
C ASN A 4 47.74 -35.85 -14.82
N GLY A 5 47.86 -34.53 -15.02
CA GLY A 5 47.79 -33.91 -16.35
C GLY A 5 46.52 -34.05 -17.20
N LYS A 6 45.39 -34.54 -16.69
CA LYS A 6 44.11 -34.56 -17.42
C LYS A 6 42.91 -34.33 -16.48
N VAL A 7 41.97 -33.53 -16.98
CA VAL A 7 40.77 -32.98 -16.34
C VAL A 7 39.79 -34.08 -15.92
N LEU A 8 39.22 -33.96 -14.72
CA LEU A 8 37.83 -34.36 -14.45
C LEU A 8 37.22 -33.37 -13.44
N LEU A 9 36.70 -32.26 -13.95
CA LEU A 9 35.77 -31.38 -13.25
C LEU A 9 34.40 -31.67 -13.85
N LEU A 10 33.68 -32.61 -13.26
CA LEU A 10 32.29 -32.93 -13.60
C LEU A 10 31.63 -33.30 -12.29
N ILE A 11 31.19 -32.27 -11.59
CA ILE A 11 30.04 -32.16 -10.67
C ILE A 11 30.19 -30.73 -10.11
N GLY A 12 29.35 -29.81 -10.58
CA GLY A 12 29.35 -28.42 -10.10
C GLY A 12 29.00 -27.34 -11.12
N VAL A 13 28.67 -27.69 -12.38
CA VAL A 13 28.28 -26.70 -13.41
C VAL A 13 26.78 -26.73 -13.74
N GLU A 14 25.97 -27.62 -13.15
CA GLU A 14 24.51 -27.62 -13.37
C GLU A 14 23.67 -26.92 -12.29
N ILE A 15 24.27 -26.39 -11.22
CA ILE A 15 23.53 -25.59 -10.22
C ILE A 15 23.79 -24.08 -10.37
N LEU A 16 24.80 -23.67 -11.15
CA LEU A 16 25.10 -22.25 -11.41
C LEU A 16 24.48 -21.71 -12.71
N LEU A 17 23.89 -22.56 -13.57
CA LEU A 17 23.17 -22.12 -14.77
C LEU A 17 21.66 -21.96 -14.58
N VAL A 18 21.10 -22.39 -13.45
CA VAL A 18 19.68 -22.18 -13.11
C VAL A 18 19.50 -20.97 -12.18
N SER A 19 20.55 -20.53 -11.47
CA SER A 19 20.50 -19.36 -10.59
C SER A 19 20.88 -18.04 -11.27
N PHE A 20 21.45 -18.08 -12.48
CA PHE A 20 21.72 -16.89 -13.31
C PHE A 20 20.61 -16.58 -14.34
N LEU A 21 19.51 -17.33 -14.30
CA LEU A 21 18.32 -17.08 -15.14
C LEU A 21 17.16 -16.42 -14.37
N ILE A 22 17.36 -16.08 -13.08
CA ILE A 22 16.29 -15.51 -12.24
C ILE A 22 16.68 -14.17 -11.59
N ILE A 23 17.94 -13.76 -11.57
CA ILE A 23 18.34 -12.46 -11.00
C ILE A 23 19.45 -11.85 -11.86
N GLY A 24 19.12 -10.83 -12.65
CA GLY A 24 20.09 -10.01 -13.39
C GLY A 24 19.98 -10.06 -14.90
N GLN A 25 18.91 -9.50 -15.47
CA GLN A 25 19.01 -8.83 -16.77
C GLN A 25 18.86 -7.33 -16.54
N SER A 26 19.98 -6.62 -16.52
CA SER A 26 19.98 -5.26 -17.05
C SER A 26 19.92 -5.38 -18.58
N VAL A 27 18.75 -5.08 -19.15
CA VAL A 27 18.64 -4.68 -20.56
C VAL A 27 17.84 -3.39 -20.54
N GLY A 28 18.49 -2.28 -20.90
CA GLY A 28 17.76 -1.04 -21.14
C GLY A 28 16.89 -1.19 -22.37
N ASP A 29 15.59 -0.93 -22.21
CA ASP A 29 14.58 -0.39 -23.14
C ASP A 29 13.21 -0.90 -22.66
N ASP A 30 12.38 -0.01 -22.11
CA ASP A 30 10.90 -0.05 -22.06
C ASP A 30 10.15 -1.40 -22.07
N SER A 31 10.65 -2.44 -21.39
CA SER A 31 9.90 -3.67 -21.18
C SER A 31 9.06 -3.54 -19.91
N GLN A 32 7.84 -3.01 -20.05
CA GLN A 32 6.85 -2.99 -18.97
C GLN A 32 6.58 -4.40 -18.42
N LEU A 33 6.43 -4.52 -17.10
CA LEU A 33 6.31 -5.77 -16.37
C LEU A 33 4.82 -6.15 -16.21
N LEU A 34 4.22 -6.68 -17.28
CA LEU A 34 2.86 -7.20 -17.28
C LEU A 34 2.76 -8.51 -16.49
N ILE A 35 1.82 -8.61 -15.56
CA ILE A 35 1.55 -9.82 -14.77
C ILE A 35 0.15 -10.36 -15.11
N PRO A 36 0.07 -11.48 -15.86
CA PRO A 36 -1.18 -12.19 -16.10
C PRO A 36 -1.76 -12.77 -14.80
N TYR A 37 -3.08 -12.73 -14.63
CA TYR A 37 -3.71 -13.31 -13.43
C TYR A 37 -3.42 -14.81 -13.26
N GLU A 38 -3.35 -15.57 -14.36
CA GLU A 38 -3.15 -17.03 -14.39
C GLU A 38 -1.85 -17.46 -13.68
N ASP A 39 -0.80 -16.64 -13.81
CA ASP A 39 0.53 -16.92 -13.24
C ASP A 39 0.55 -16.83 -11.72
N ILE A 40 -0.42 -16.10 -11.15
CA ILE A 40 -0.51 -15.82 -9.70
C ILE A 40 -1.88 -16.21 -9.12
N ALA A 41 -2.70 -16.98 -9.82
CA ALA A 41 -4.05 -17.37 -9.40
C ALA A 41 -4.11 -18.41 -8.27
N LYS A 42 -2.96 -18.88 -7.77
CA LYS A 42 -2.89 -19.89 -6.69
C LYS A 42 -2.61 -19.23 -5.34
N PRO A 43 -3.24 -19.69 -4.24
CA PRO A 43 -2.93 -19.17 -2.92
C PRO A 43 -1.45 -19.33 -2.57
N ILE A 44 -0.83 -18.26 -2.08
CA ILE A 44 0.56 -18.24 -1.62
C ILE A 44 0.56 -18.13 -0.08
N PRO A 45 1.19 -19.07 0.65
CA PRO A 45 1.24 -19.01 2.10
C PRO A 45 1.87 -17.69 2.60
N GLY A 46 1.23 -17.04 3.56
CA GLY A 46 1.73 -15.80 4.18
C GLY A 46 1.26 -14.50 3.51
N VAL A 47 0.56 -14.57 2.37
CA VAL A 47 -0.06 -13.39 1.76
C VAL A 47 -1.31 -12.97 2.57
N PRO A 48 -1.41 -11.71 3.03
CA PRO A 48 -2.60 -11.20 3.72
C PRO A 48 -3.85 -11.30 2.84
N ILE A 49 -5.01 -11.56 3.44
CA ILE A 49 -6.29 -11.62 2.74
C ILE A 49 -6.98 -10.26 2.91
N HIS A 50 -7.23 -9.57 1.80
CA HIS A 50 -7.97 -8.32 1.80
C HIS A 50 -9.46 -8.56 1.54
N PRO A 51 -10.39 -7.99 2.34
CA PRO A 51 -11.81 -8.19 2.16
C PRO A 51 -12.29 -7.51 0.87
N ILE A 52 -13.33 -8.10 0.30
CA ILE A 52 -14.11 -7.56 -0.81
C ILE A 52 -15.54 -7.34 -0.34
N MET A 53 -16.34 -6.65 -1.15
CA MET A 53 -17.76 -6.47 -0.86
C MET A 53 -18.48 -7.81 -0.82
N ASP A 54 -19.27 -8.05 0.23
CA ASP A 54 -20.09 -9.24 0.41
C ASP A 54 -21.54 -8.96 0.00
N ILE A 55 -21.71 -8.55 -1.26
CA ILE A 55 -23.01 -8.22 -1.83
C ILE A 55 -23.79 -9.52 -2.05
N SER A 56 -24.96 -9.63 -1.42
CA SER A 56 -25.83 -10.79 -1.64
C SER A 56 -26.34 -10.83 -3.09
N VAL A 57 -26.60 -12.04 -3.61
CA VAL A 57 -27.21 -12.23 -4.94
C VAL A 57 -28.45 -11.36 -5.12
N LYS A 58 -29.30 -11.27 -4.09
CA LYS A 58 -30.51 -10.46 -4.11
C LYS A 58 -30.22 -8.95 -4.25
N GLN A 59 -29.23 -8.43 -3.52
CA GLN A 59 -28.82 -7.03 -3.64
C GLN A 59 -28.27 -6.72 -5.04
N ALA A 60 -27.47 -7.64 -5.60
CA ALA A 60 -26.96 -7.51 -6.96
C ALA A 60 -28.08 -7.52 -8.01
N GLU A 61 -29.06 -8.41 -7.88
CA GLU A 61 -30.26 -8.46 -8.73
C GLU A 61 -31.11 -7.18 -8.63
N GLU A 62 -31.37 -6.69 -7.42
CA GLU A 62 -32.14 -5.46 -7.19
C GLU A 62 -31.44 -4.23 -7.78
N HIS A 63 -30.12 -4.12 -7.59
CA HIS A 63 -29.31 -3.04 -8.17
C HIS A 63 -29.28 -3.11 -9.70
N HIS A 64 -29.03 -4.29 -10.27
CA HIS A 64 -29.02 -4.45 -11.73
C HIS A 64 -30.37 -4.14 -12.36
N LYS A 65 -31.47 -4.58 -11.73
CA LYS A 65 -32.81 -4.23 -12.18
C LYS A 65 -33.02 -2.71 -12.19
N LYS A 66 -32.60 -2.00 -11.13
CA LYS A 66 -32.65 -0.53 -11.07
C LYS A 66 -31.90 0.10 -12.25
N MET A 67 -30.70 -0.39 -12.55
CA MET A 67 -29.87 0.12 -13.65
C MET A 67 -30.47 -0.17 -15.04
N VAL A 68 -31.02 -1.37 -15.27
CA VAL A 68 -31.63 -1.76 -16.55
C VAL A 68 -32.98 -1.07 -16.78
N GLU A 69 -33.78 -0.85 -15.74
CA GLU A 69 -35.09 -0.19 -15.87
C GLU A 69 -34.97 1.32 -16.09
N SER A 70 -33.80 1.93 -15.83
CA SER A 70 -33.57 3.37 -16.02
C SER A 70 -32.21 3.71 -16.67
N PRO A 71 -31.81 3.11 -17.80
CA PRO A 71 -30.43 3.21 -18.31
C PRO A 71 -30.02 4.66 -18.64
N HIS A 72 -30.95 5.43 -19.19
CA HIS A 72 -30.73 6.83 -19.58
C HIS A 72 -30.87 7.84 -18.42
N ALA A 73 -31.40 7.43 -17.27
CA ALA A 73 -31.37 8.27 -16.07
C ALA A 73 -30.00 8.21 -15.36
N HIS A 74 -29.18 7.21 -15.72
CA HIS A 74 -27.89 6.94 -15.11
C HIS A 74 -26.70 7.23 -16.03
N THR A 75 -26.86 7.44 -17.34
CA THR A 75 -25.76 7.95 -18.17
C THR A 75 -25.49 9.42 -17.86
N PHE A 76 -24.43 9.69 -17.10
CA PHE A 76 -24.10 11.04 -16.64
C PHE A 76 -22.98 11.66 -17.49
N LEU A 77 -23.28 12.79 -18.11
CA LEU A 77 -22.28 13.79 -18.46
C LEU A 77 -22.56 14.98 -17.56
N PRO A 78 -21.61 15.41 -16.71
CA PRO A 78 -21.76 16.66 -15.99
C PRO A 78 -22.13 17.75 -16.98
N ALA A 79 -23.02 18.67 -16.60
CA ALA A 79 -23.51 19.72 -17.52
C ALA A 79 -22.38 20.61 -18.11
N SER A 80 -21.20 20.58 -17.49
CA SER A 80 -19.97 21.24 -17.93
C SER A 80 -19.20 20.50 -19.05
N ILE A 81 -19.43 19.19 -19.21
CA ILE A 81 -18.80 18.39 -20.27
C ILE A 81 -19.68 18.48 -21.53
N GLN A 82 -19.38 19.48 -22.37
CA GLN A 82 -19.95 19.53 -23.70
C GLN A 82 -19.50 18.29 -24.49
N MET A 83 -20.43 17.65 -25.21
CA MET A 83 -20.11 16.67 -26.25
C MET A 83 -19.36 17.39 -27.38
N ILE A 84 -18.06 17.58 -27.22
CA ILE A 84 -17.21 18.14 -28.28
C ILE A 84 -17.06 17.04 -29.34
N PRO A 85 -17.41 17.29 -30.61
CA PRO A 85 -17.36 16.26 -31.67
C PRO A 85 -15.96 15.69 -31.94
N GLU A 86 -14.91 16.36 -31.45
CA GLU A 86 -13.51 15.99 -31.65
C GLU A 86 -12.77 15.99 -30.30
N TYR A 87 -13.26 15.22 -29.33
CA TYR A 87 -12.48 14.99 -28.11
C TYR A 87 -11.20 14.23 -28.44
N LYS A 88 -10.06 14.83 -28.11
CA LYS A 88 -8.73 14.23 -28.23
C LYS A 88 -8.13 14.07 -26.82
N PRO A 89 -7.77 12.85 -26.40
CA PRO A 89 -7.10 12.62 -25.13
C PRO A 89 -5.82 13.45 -24.96
N LYS A 90 -5.53 13.86 -23.73
CA LYS A 90 -4.32 14.61 -23.35
C LYS A 90 -3.03 13.79 -23.48
N GLY A 91 -3.12 12.47 -23.57
CA GLY A 91 -1.98 11.54 -23.60
C GLY A 91 -1.58 11.03 -22.23
N SER A 92 -1.65 11.88 -21.19
CA SER A 92 -1.43 11.48 -19.81
C SER A 92 -2.25 12.34 -18.84
N VAL A 93 -2.81 11.76 -17.79
CA VAL A 93 -3.45 12.46 -16.67
C VAL A 93 -3.08 11.81 -15.35
N ASN A 94 -2.86 12.63 -14.33
CA ASN A 94 -2.72 12.18 -12.95
C ASN A 94 -3.50 13.14 -12.02
N LEU A 95 -4.63 12.67 -11.48
CA LEU A 95 -5.47 13.44 -10.56
C LEU A 95 -5.03 13.31 -9.09
N LEU A 96 -4.11 12.39 -8.78
CA LEU A 96 -3.63 12.14 -7.41
C LEU A 96 -2.97 13.37 -6.79
N GLN A 97 -2.40 14.24 -7.61
CA GLN A 97 -1.79 15.51 -7.19
C GLN A 97 -2.78 16.45 -6.47
N TYR A 98 -4.09 16.23 -6.61
CA TYR A 98 -5.14 17.03 -5.97
C TYR A 98 -5.70 16.39 -4.70
N TYR A 99 -5.10 15.30 -4.22
CA TYR A 99 -5.59 14.54 -3.08
C TYR A 99 -4.47 14.33 -2.06
N ALA A 100 -4.60 14.96 -0.90
CA ALA A 100 -3.67 14.79 0.20
C ALA A 100 -4.21 13.68 1.12
N TYR A 101 -3.80 12.45 0.84
CA TYR A 101 -4.16 11.26 1.61
C TYR A 101 -2.91 10.53 2.08
N ASN A 102 -3.10 9.64 3.06
CA ASN A 102 -2.07 8.71 3.48
C ASN A 102 -2.37 7.32 2.90
N PRO A 103 -1.54 6.80 1.97
CA PRO A 103 -1.72 5.47 1.39
C PRO A 103 -1.78 4.34 2.42
N GLU A 104 -1.08 4.44 3.56
CA GLU A 104 -1.11 3.42 4.62
C GLU A 104 -2.40 3.46 5.43
N GLU A 105 -2.98 4.65 5.61
CA GLU A 105 -4.24 4.85 6.34
C GLU A 105 -5.46 4.55 5.47
N ARG A 106 -5.29 4.62 4.15
CA ARG A 106 -6.28 4.20 3.15
C ARG A 106 -6.34 2.68 3.04
N ASP A 107 -6.68 2.04 4.16
CA ASP A 107 -6.79 0.61 4.33
C ASP A 107 -8.13 0.28 4.99
N GLN A 108 -9.02 -0.35 4.21
CA GLN A 108 -10.33 -0.80 4.67
C GLN A 108 -10.26 -1.95 5.70
N GLY A 109 -9.09 -2.58 5.87
CA GLY A 109 -8.85 -3.64 6.84
C GLY A 109 -9.74 -4.85 6.62
N THR A 110 -10.68 -5.13 7.53
CA THR A 110 -11.65 -6.25 7.44
C THR A 110 -13.05 -5.79 7.00
N CYS A 111 -13.26 -4.50 6.77
CA CYS A 111 -14.54 -3.94 6.35
C CYS A 111 -14.65 -3.91 4.81
N GLY A 112 -15.73 -4.44 4.26
CA GLY A 112 -16.02 -4.43 2.82
C GLY A 112 -16.57 -3.09 2.31
N ASN A 113 -16.04 -1.95 2.78
CA ASN A 113 -16.49 -0.60 2.42
C ASN A 113 -15.61 0.09 1.35
N CYS A 114 -14.96 -0.67 0.47
CA CYS A 114 -14.16 -0.12 -0.63
C CYS A 114 -14.92 0.92 -1.47
N TRP A 115 -16.23 0.72 -1.65
CA TRP A 115 -17.13 1.65 -2.32
C TRP A 115 -17.16 3.03 -1.63
N VAL A 116 -17.20 3.06 -0.29
CA VAL A 116 -17.14 4.31 0.48
C VAL A 116 -15.77 4.99 0.34
N TRP A 117 -14.68 4.21 0.38
CA TRP A 117 -13.33 4.73 0.16
C TRP A 117 -13.16 5.31 -1.25
N SER A 118 -13.73 4.67 -2.27
CA SER A 118 -13.69 5.15 -3.66
C SER A 118 -14.44 6.46 -3.81
N GLY A 119 -15.70 6.51 -3.36
CA GLY A 119 -16.53 7.71 -3.46
C GLY A 119 -15.99 8.90 -2.65
N THR A 120 -15.45 8.67 -1.45
CA THR A 120 -14.83 9.75 -0.63
C THR A 120 -13.55 10.28 -1.27
N ALA A 121 -12.71 9.43 -1.87
CA ALA A 121 -11.55 9.88 -2.62
C ALA A 121 -11.94 10.63 -3.90
N SER A 122 -12.98 10.17 -4.61
CA SER A 122 -13.53 10.87 -5.77
C SER A 122 -13.99 12.29 -5.41
N ALA A 123 -14.71 12.43 -4.30
CA ALA A 123 -15.14 13.73 -3.77
C ALA A 123 -13.94 14.60 -3.33
N ALA A 124 -12.94 14.03 -2.66
CA ALA A 124 -11.75 14.74 -2.20
C ALA A 124 -10.92 15.29 -3.36
N ILE A 125 -10.67 14.48 -4.39
CA ILE A 125 -9.95 14.90 -5.60
C ILE A 125 -10.68 16.06 -6.30
N GLN A 126 -12.00 15.93 -6.48
CA GLN A 126 -12.81 16.99 -7.09
C GLN A 126 -12.79 18.27 -6.25
N HIS A 127 -12.74 18.13 -4.93
CA HIS A 127 -12.60 19.26 -4.03
C HIS A 127 -11.26 19.98 -4.19
N GLY A 128 -10.17 19.21 -4.32
CA GLY A 128 -8.83 19.72 -4.61
C GLY A 128 -8.79 20.45 -5.95
N ILE A 129 -9.41 19.90 -6.99
CA ILE A 129 -9.46 20.50 -8.34
C ILE A 129 -10.30 21.78 -8.36
N LYS A 130 -11.54 21.71 -7.84
CA LYS A 130 -12.54 22.78 -7.98
C LYS A 130 -12.34 23.90 -6.96
N ASN A 131 -11.81 23.59 -5.76
CA ASN A 131 -11.75 24.50 -4.62
C ASN A 131 -10.34 24.62 -3.98
N SER A 132 -9.32 23.92 -4.49
CA SER A 132 -7.95 23.93 -3.92
C SER A 132 -7.87 23.47 -2.47
N ILE A 133 -8.76 22.56 -2.06
CA ILE A 133 -8.77 21.95 -0.73
C ILE A 133 -8.59 20.45 -0.90
N THR A 134 -7.46 19.94 -0.42
CA THR A 134 -6.98 18.59 -0.72
C THR A 134 -7.20 17.59 0.42
N ASP A 135 -7.92 17.99 1.47
CA ASP A 135 -8.13 17.17 2.67
C ASP A 135 -8.71 15.79 2.34
N ASP A 136 -8.22 14.78 3.04
CA ASP A 136 -8.83 13.46 3.00
C ASP A 136 -10.20 13.47 3.71
N LEU A 137 -11.18 12.77 3.15
CA LEU A 137 -12.57 12.82 3.59
C LEU A 137 -12.93 11.55 4.38
N SER A 138 -13.69 11.74 5.45
CA SER A 138 -14.00 10.66 6.39
C SER A 138 -14.94 9.61 5.79
N VAL A 139 -14.45 8.37 5.68
CA VAL A 139 -15.29 7.19 5.44
C VAL A 139 -16.20 6.83 6.62
N GLN A 140 -15.81 7.20 7.85
CA GLN A 140 -16.52 6.80 9.05
C GLN A 140 -17.85 7.53 9.22
N LEU A 141 -17.91 8.81 8.86
CA LEU A 141 -19.17 9.57 8.77
C LEU A 141 -20.21 8.81 7.94
N PHE A 142 -19.82 8.35 6.75
CA PHE A 142 -20.71 7.58 5.89
C PHE A 142 -21.12 6.27 6.57
N ASN A 143 -20.17 5.47 7.02
CA ASN A 143 -20.47 4.17 7.63
C ASN A 143 -21.43 4.29 8.82
N SER A 144 -21.20 5.28 9.69
CA SER A 144 -22.02 5.53 10.88
C SER A 144 -23.39 6.13 10.54
N TYR A 145 -23.48 7.01 9.54
CA TYR A 145 -24.76 7.52 9.05
C TYR A 145 -25.57 6.42 8.37
N TYR A 146 -24.95 5.62 7.50
CA TYR A 146 -25.61 4.54 6.78
C TYR A 146 -26.27 3.54 7.73
N GLN A 147 -25.62 3.21 8.85
CA GLN A 147 -26.19 2.39 9.90
C GLN A 147 -27.31 3.07 10.70
N SER A 148 -27.21 4.38 10.98
CA SER A 148 -28.14 5.11 11.87
C SER A 148 -29.33 5.74 11.14
N GLY A 149 -29.24 5.95 9.82
CA GLY A 149 -30.00 6.94 9.06
C GLY A 149 -30.83 6.46 7.86
N GLY A 150 -30.88 5.16 7.55
CA GLY A 150 -32.05 4.58 6.85
C GLY A 150 -31.98 4.39 5.32
N THR A 151 -31.37 3.27 4.90
CA THR A 151 -31.77 2.52 3.69
C THR A 151 -31.45 1.03 3.78
N ASP A 152 -30.43 0.61 4.54
CA ASP A 152 -30.06 -0.81 4.72
C ASP A 152 -29.75 -1.14 6.20
N THR A 153 -30.22 -2.31 6.65
CA THR A 153 -30.04 -2.83 8.02
C THR A 153 -28.72 -3.59 8.21
N VAL A 154 -27.99 -3.81 7.12
CA VAL A 154 -26.79 -4.66 7.10
C VAL A 154 -25.51 -3.85 7.41
N GLY A 155 -25.42 -2.59 6.96
CA GLY A 155 -24.29 -1.68 7.20
C GLY A 155 -23.20 -1.72 6.12
N ALA A 156 -22.38 -0.66 6.05
CA ALA A 156 -21.52 -0.39 4.89
C ALA A 156 -20.36 -1.38 4.69
N CYS A 157 -19.99 -2.13 5.74
CA CYS A 157 -18.92 -3.12 5.70
C CYS A 157 -19.31 -4.43 4.99
N CYS A 158 -20.58 -4.62 4.62
CA CYS A 158 -21.02 -5.74 3.77
C CYS A 158 -20.97 -5.40 2.27
N GLY A 159 -20.56 -4.19 1.89
CA GLY A 159 -20.61 -3.74 0.51
C GLY A 159 -21.78 -2.81 0.21
N GLY A 160 -21.78 -2.25 -0.99
CA GLY A 160 -22.76 -1.29 -1.48
C GLY A 160 -22.43 -0.85 -2.89
N PHE A 161 -23.09 0.21 -3.35
CA PHE A 161 -23.02 0.70 -4.73
C PHE A 161 -22.91 2.22 -4.76
N MET A 162 -22.33 2.78 -5.82
CA MET A 162 -22.06 4.23 -5.92
C MET A 162 -23.30 5.11 -6.03
N ASP A 163 -24.41 4.58 -6.54
CA ASP A 163 -25.69 5.28 -6.52
C ASP A 163 -26.20 5.47 -5.08
N VAL A 164 -26.08 4.43 -4.25
CA VAL A 164 -26.41 4.49 -2.81
C VAL A 164 -25.47 5.44 -2.09
N PHE A 165 -24.20 5.50 -2.48
CA PHE A 165 -23.24 6.45 -1.90
C PHE A 165 -23.71 7.89 -2.13
N ALA A 166 -24.09 8.22 -3.36
CA ALA A 166 -24.62 9.53 -3.71
C ALA A 166 -25.93 9.85 -2.97
N ASP A 167 -26.91 8.93 -2.96
CA ASP A 167 -28.20 9.09 -2.27
C ASP A 167 -28.03 9.36 -0.76
N VAL A 168 -27.03 8.74 -0.14
CA VAL A 168 -26.74 8.92 1.29
C VAL A 168 -26.07 10.27 1.54
N TYR A 169 -25.06 10.65 0.75
CA TYR A 169 -24.42 11.95 0.90
C TYR A 169 -25.33 13.12 0.54
N GLU A 170 -26.31 12.94 -0.36
CA GLU A 170 -27.38 13.92 -0.62
C GLU A 170 -28.17 14.19 0.67
N LYS A 171 -28.46 13.15 1.46
CA LYS A 171 -29.14 13.30 2.76
C LYS A 171 -28.24 13.87 3.86
N ILE A 172 -26.96 13.50 3.88
CA ILE A 172 -25.99 14.05 4.84
C ILE A 172 -25.79 15.55 4.57
N GLY A 173 -25.66 15.95 3.30
CA GLY A 173 -25.53 17.34 2.87
C GLY A 173 -24.14 17.96 3.07
N TYR A 174 -23.16 17.20 3.56
CA TYR A 174 -21.78 17.66 3.71
C TYR A 174 -20.79 16.51 3.80
N PHE A 175 -19.52 16.79 3.51
CA PHE A 175 -18.38 15.95 3.88
C PHE A 175 -17.69 16.51 5.13
N ILE A 176 -16.87 15.69 5.80
CA ILE A 176 -15.95 16.16 6.85
C ILE A 176 -14.55 15.60 6.60
N PRO A 177 -13.49 16.31 6.98
CA PRO A 177 -12.14 15.75 6.91
C PRO A 177 -11.98 14.52 7.80
N LEU A 178 -11.11 13.61 7.39
CA LEU A 178 -10.66 12.46 8.19
C LEU A 178 -10.03 12.90 9.52
N THR A 179 -9.48 14.12 9.59
CA THR A 179 -8.86 14.68 10.79
C THR A 179 -9.85 15.12 11.87
N ASN A 180 -11.15 15.17 11.58
CA ASN A 180 -12.16 15.44 12.59
C ASN A 180 -12.15 14.35 13.67
N LYS A 181 -12.37 14.74 14.93
CA LYS A 181 -12.39 13.79 16.04
C LYS A 181 -13.49 12.75 15.83
N GLY A 182 -13.14 11.47 15.83
CA GLY A 182 -14.09 10.37 15.63
C GLY A 182 -14.41 10.10 14.16
N ALA A 183 -13.85 10.86 13.22
CA ALA A 183 -14.06 10.71 11.79
C ALA A 183 -13.02 9.77 11.13
N GLU A 184 -12.06 9.26 11.91
CA GLU A 184 -11.06 8.30 11.45
C GLU A 184 -11.69 6.95 11.06
N TYR A 185 -10.94 6.06 10.43
CA TYR A 185 -11.39 4.77 9.88
C TYR A 185 -11.54 3.64 10.94
N TYR A 186 -12.32 3.84 12.01
CA TYR A 186 -12.50 2.84 13.08
C TYR A 186 -13.03 1.48 12.60
N ASP A 187 -13.82 1.49 11.52
CA ASP A 187 -14.38 0.28 10.95
C ASP A 187 -13.35 -0.63 10.26
N ARG A 188 -12.09 -0.20 10.10
CA ARG A 188 -11.01 -1.02 9.57
C ARG A 188 -10.88 -2.38 10.26
N ASN A 189 -11.20 -2.47 11.55
CA ASN A 189 -11.15 -3.73 12.31
C ASN A 189 -12.54 -4.30 12.61
N ALA A 190 -13.58 -3.86 11.88
CA ALA A 190 -14.93 -4.34 12.09
C ALA A 190 -15.04 -5.83 11.79
N THR A 191 -15.53 -6.62 12.75
CA THR A 191 -15.80 -8.05 12.59
C THR A 191 -17.26 -8.32 12.20
N THR A 192 -18.03 -7.27 11.97
CA THR A 192 -19.45 -7.31 11.60
C THR A 192 -19.71 -6.26 10.53
N CYS A 193 -20.84 -6.35 9.83
CA CYS A 193 -21.18 -5.34 8.84
C CYS A 193 -21.57 -3.96 9.43
N LYS A 194 -21.64 -3.87 10.76
CA LYS A 194 -21.99 -2.65 11.50
C LYS A 194 -20.76 -1.79 11.80
N SER A 195 -20.97 -0.49 11.64
CA SER A 195 -20.11 0.58 12.13
C SER A 195 -19.86 0.43 13.63
N GLN A 196 -18.58 0.47 13.99
CA GLN A 196 -18.04 0.47 15.34
C GLN A 196 -18.27 1.82 16.04
N LYS A 197 -18.51 2.88 15.27
CA LYS A 197 -18.84 4.22 15.77
C LYS A 197 -20.31 4.57 15.53
N GLN A 198 -20.92 5.24 16.50
CA GLN A 198 -22.22 5.88 16.33
C GLN A 198 -22.04 7.29 15.78
N LEU A 199 -23.04 7.78 15.02
CA LEU A 199 -22.98 9.09 14.37
C LEU A 199 -22.76 10.25 15.36
N ASN A 200 -23.31 10.17 16.57
CA ASN A 200 -23.15 11.18 17.61
C ASN A 200 -21.77 11.20 18.28
N GLU A 201 -20.88 10.25 17.96
CA GLU A 201 -19.50 10.22 18.43
C GLU A 201 -18.53 10.91 17.46
N ILE A 202 -19.02 11.36 16.31
CA ILE A 202 -18.25 12.00 15.25
C ILE A 202 -18.41 13.51 15.35
N ASP A 203 -17.29 14.24 15.44
CA ASP A 203 -17.29 15.69 15.38
C ASP A 203 -17.58 16.16 13.94
N THR A 204 -18.71 16.84 13.75
CA THR A 204 -19.13 17.39 12.46
C THR A 204 -19.10 18.93 12.46
N ASN A 205 -18.46 19.57 13.44
CA ASN A 205 -18.44 21.03 13.55
C ASN A 205 -17.68 21.69 12.39
N PHE A 206 -16.62 21.04 11.92
CA PHE A 206 -15.93 21.43 10.70
C PHE A 206 -16.36 20.50 9.57
N SER A 207 -16.97 21.06 8.55
CA SER A 207 -17.55 20.31 7.45
C SER A 207 -17.48 21.11 6.14
N TYR A 208 -17.66 20.39 5.04
CA TYR A 208 -17.71 20.89 3.68
C TYR A 208 -19.13 20.69 3.14
N PRO A 209 -20.02 21.69 3.28
CA PRO A 209 -21.37 21.62 2.74
C PRO A 209 -21.35 21.38 1.23
N ILE A 210 -22.26 20.55 0.75
CA ILE A 210 -22.43 20.28 -0.67
C ILE A 210 -23.73 20.89 -1.19
N LYS A 211 -23.64 21.53 -2.35
CA LYS A 211 -24.78 22.04 -3.11
C LYS A 211 -25.49 20.91 -3.85
N SER A 212 -24.73 19.96 -4.38
CA SER A 212 -25.26 18.76 -5.00
C SER A 212 -24.24 17.62 -5.01
N ILE A 213 -24.74 16.41 -5.07
CA ILE A 213 -24.00 15.21 -5.42
C ILE A 213 -24.83 14.43 -6.43
N ASN A 214 -24.24 14.11 -7.56
CA ASN A 214 -24.87 13.33 -8.62
C ASN A 214 -24.06 12.08 -8.89
N TYR A 215 -24.70 11.05 -9.40
CA TYR A 215 -24.07 9.80 -9.81
C TYR A 215 -24.45 9.50 -11.26
N GLY A 216 -23.52 8.90 -12.02
CA GLY A 216 -23.91 8.12 -13.17
C GLY A 216 -22.82 7.27 -13.81
N ALA A 217 -23.29 6.32 -14.59
CA ALA A 217 -22.54 5.35 -15.35
C ALA A 217 -21.96 5.97 -16.64
N ILE A 218 -20.75 5.52 -16.97
CA ILE A 218 -20.08 5.78 -18.23
C ILE A 218 -20.45 4.67 -19.21
N ASP A 219 -20.91 5.02 -20.41
CA ASP A 219 -21.13 4.01 -21.45
C ASP A 219 -19.79 3.41 -21.90
N THR A 220 -19.58 2.15 -21.54
CA THR A 220 -18.43 1.32 -21.90
C THR A 220 -18.83 0.05 -22.66
N THR A 221 -20.12 -0.09 -22.97
CA THR A 221 -20.71 -1.32 -23.53
C THR A 221 -20.80 -1.31 -25.05
N SER A 222 -20.70 -0.13 -25.68
CA SER A 222 -20.82 0.04 -27.13
C SER A 222 -19.62 -0.52 -27.91
N SER A 223 -18.39 -0.17 -27.51
CA SER A 223 -17.15 -0.71 -28.07
C SER A 223 -15.97 -0.46 -27.12
N ASN A 224 -14.91 -1.28 -27.20
CA ASN A 224 -13.71 -1.09 -26.36
C ASN A 224 -13.04 0.27 -26.60
N SER A 225 -13.03 0.77 -27.85
CA SER A 225 -12.46 2.08 -28.15
C SER A 225 -13.29 3.22 -27.58
N ASP A 226 -14.62 3.14 -27.67
CA ASP A 226 -15.51 4.16 -27.12
C ASP A 226 -15.45 4.18 -25.60
N ALA A 227 -15.35 3.00 -24.97
CA ALA A 227 -15.17 2.86 -23.53
C ALA A 227 -13.93 3.64 -23.04
N ILE A 228 -12.76 3.38 -23.66
CA ILE A 228 -11.52 4.08 -23.33
C ILE A 228 -11.68 5.59 -23.52
N ILE A 229 -12.26 6.02 -24.64
CA ILE A 229 -12.48 7.45 -24.94
C ILE A 229 -13.38 8.11 -23.89
N ASN A 230 -14.47 7.44 -23.49
CA ASN A 230 -15.43 7.98 -22.54
C ASN A 230 -14.82 8.10 -21.14
N ILE A 231 -14.04 7.11 -20.69
CA ILE A 231 -13.31 7.16 -19.41
C ILE A 231 -12.26 8.30 -19.44
N LYS A 232 -11.44 8.39 -20.50
CA LYS A 232 -10.44 9.47 -20.63
C LYS A 232 -11.09 10.84 -20.60
N ARG A 233 -12.27 11.00 -21.21
CA ARG A 233 -13.01 12.28 -21.21
C ARG A 233 -13.37 12.73 -19.80
N MET A 234 -13.76 11.81 -18.92
CA MET A 234 -14.05 12.13 -17.53
C MET A 234 -12.78 12.56 -16.79
N LEU A 235 -11.71 11.76 -16.90
CA LEU A 235 -10.42 12.05 -16.26
C LEU A 235 -9.81 13.38 -16.73
N ASP A 236 -9.82 13.65 -18.04
CA ASP A 236 -9.34 14.90 -18.63
C ASP A 236 -10.11 16.13 -18.13
N SER A 237 -11.38 15.92 -17.75
CA SER A 237 -12.28 16.94 -17.21
C SER A 237 -12.20 17.06 -15.68
N GLY A 238 -11.30 16.32 -15.02
CA GLY A 238 -11.08 16.37 -13.58
C GLY A 238 -12.05 15.50 -12.76
N TYR A 239 -12.69 14.52 -13.40
CA TYR A 239 -13.56 13.54 -12.74
C TYR A 239 -12.84 12.20 -12.64
N PRO A 240 -12.43 11.77 -11.43
CA PRO A 240 -12.05 10.38 -11.19
C PRO A 240 -13.19 9.44 -11.59
N VAL A 241 -12.83 8.24 -12.04
CA VAL A 241 -13.80 7.23 -12.48
C VAL A 241 -13.78 6.07 -11.52
N ASP A 242 -14.88 5.84 -10.82
CA ASP A 242 -15.09 4.66 -10.00
C ASP A 242 -15.17 3.43 -10.91
N ILE A 243 -14.41 2.38 -10.56
CA ILE A 243 -14.42 1.09 -11.26
C ILE A 243 -14.82 0.00 -10.27
N ALA A 244 -15.99 -0.58 -10.48
CA ALA A 244 -16.41 -1.78 -9.78
C ALA A 244 -15.93 -3.00 -10.56
N ALA A 245 -15.30 -3.96 -9.88
CA ALA A 245 -14.86 -5.22 -10.47
C ALA A 245 -15.45 -6.41 -9.71
N TYR A 246 -16.09 -7.33 -10.42
CA TYR A 246 -16.56 -8.59 -9.87
C TYR A 246 -15.49 -9.68 -10.04
N PHE A 247 -15.08 -10.36 -8.95
CA PHE A 247 -13.99 -11.36 -8.99
C PHE A 247 -14.45 -12.81 -8.89
N THR A 248 -13.89 -13.70 -9.72
CA THR A 248 -13.88 -15.13 -9.40
C THR A 248 -12.96 -15.36 -8.21
N SER A 249 -13.08 -16.50 -7.54
CA SER A 249 -12.13 -16.86 -6.48
C SER A 249 -10.68 -16.90 -6.99
N GLU A 250 -10.46 -17.30 -8.24
CA GLU A 250 -9.12 -17.31 -8.87
C GLU A 250 -8.62 -15.89 -9.18
N GLU A 251 -9.45 -15.03 -9.77
CA GLU A 251 -9.10 -13.63 -10.04
C GLU A 251 -8.87 -12.83 -8.76
N TYR A 252 -9.69 -13.06 -7.73
CA TYR A 252 -9.48 -12.47 -6.42
C TYR A 252 -8.14 -12.91 -5.84
N THR A 253 -7.83 -14.21 -5.88
CA THR A 253 -6.55 -14.75 -5.40
C THR A 253 -5.38 -14.14 -6.17
N ALA A 254 -5.50 -14.05 -7.49
CA ALA A 254 -4.51 -13.42 -8.34
C ALA A 254 -4.31 -11.94 -7.99
N PHE A 255 -5.39 -11.17 -7.84
CA PHE A 255 -5.30 -9.76 -7.51
C PHE A 255 -4.74 -9.54 -6.10
N ASN A 256 -5.11 -10.37 -5.13
CA ASN A 256 -4.59 -10.33 -3.77
C ASN A 256 -3.09 -10.63 -3.70
N ASN A 257 -2.63 -11.63 -4.46
CA ASN A 257 -1.21 -11.93 -4.63
C ASN A 257 -0.48 -10.79 -5.35
N PHE A 258 -1.07 -10.26 -6.43
CA PHE A 258 -0.51 -9.13 -7.17
C PHE A 258 -0.30 -7.91 -6.25
N TRP A 259 -1.32 -7.59 -5.45
CA TRP A 259 -1.29 -6.49 -4.52
C TRP A 259 -0.12 -6.62 -3.54
N SER A 260 0.09 -7.82 -3.02
CA SER A 260 1.05 -8.09 -1.96
C SER A 260 2.50 -8.26 -2.43
N LEU A 261 2.70 -8.80 -3.64
CA LEU A 261 4.02 -9.25 -4.11
C LEU A 261 4.69 -8.30 -5.11
N TYR A 262 3.93 -7.42 -5.74
CA TYR A 262 4.43 -6.54 -6.80
C TYR A 262 4.27 -5.08 -6.40
N THR A 263 5.16 -4.23 -6.93
CA THR A 263 5.08 -2.79 -6.72
C THR A 263 4.02 -2.16 -7.64
N GLU A 264 3.73 -0.89 -7.39
CA GLU A 264 2.84 -0.03 -8.17
C GLU A 264 3.22 0.14 -9.65
N ASP A 265 4.46 -0.21 -10.04
CA ASP A 265 4.91 -0.09 -11.43
C ASP A 265 4.46 -1.23 -12.36
N TYR A 266 4.09 -2.37 -11.78
CA TYR A 266 3.62 -3.55 -12.52
C TYR A 266 2.18 -3.38 -12.99
N LEU A 267 1.87 -3.94 -14.15
CA LEU A 267 0.51 -3.95 -14.70
C LEU A 267 -0.18 -5.25 -14.33
N PHE A 268 -1.36 -5.15 -13.74
CA PHE A 268 -2.22 -6.30 -13.48
C PHE A 268 -3.19 -6.53 -14.65
N GLN A 269 -3.12 -7.71 -15.25
CA GLN A 269 -4.03 -8.10 -16.32
C GLN A 269 -5.11 -9.05 -15.80
N TRP A 270 -6.35 -8.59 -15.86
CA TRP A 270 -7.53 -9.40 -15.54
C TRP A 270 -7.74 -10.55 -16.51
N GLY A 271 -8.41 -11.60 -16.05
CA GLY A 271 -8.83 -12.72 -16.89
C GLY A 271 -9.93 -12.34 -17.87
N GLY A 272 -9.91 -12.96 -19.06
CA GLY A 272 -10.86 -12.74 -20.13
C GLY A 272 -11.87 -13.89 -20.31
N VAL A 273 -13.14 -13.51 -20.27
CA VAL A 273 -14.39 -14.12 -20.79
C VAL A 273 -14.94 -15.40 -20.12
N GLU A 274 -16.05 -15.17 -19.43
CA GLU A 274 -17.11 -16.08 -18.97
C GLU A 274 -16.76 -17.06 -17.84
N ALA A 275 -16.80 -16.55 -16.61
CA ALA A 275 -16.85 -17.39 -15.42
C ALA A 275 -18.30 -17.58 -14.96
N ASN A 276 -18.79 -18.83 -15.00
CA ASN A 276 -20.01 -19.22 -14.28
C ASN A 276 -19.75 -19.11 -12.77
N ARG A 277 -20.50 -18.25 -12.07
CA ARG A 277 -20.28 -18.04 -10.63
C ARG A 277 -21.47 -18.51 -9.81
N THR A 278 -21.17 -19.13 -8.68
CA THR A 278 -22.14 -19.47 -7.63
C THR A 278 -22.04 -18.54 -6.43
N ASN A 279 -20.88 -17.87 -6.23
CA ASN A 279 -20.62 -16.82 -5.25
C ASN A 279 -19.47 -15.93 -5.76
N SER A 280 -19.66 -14.61 -5.87
CA SER A 280 -18.56 -13.67 -6.10
C SER A 280 -18.82 -12.33 -5.44
N GLY A 281 -17.89 -11.88 -4.61
CA GLY A 281 -17.86 -10.51 -4.13
C GLY A 281 -17.40 -9.55 -5.23
N GLY A 282 -17.68 -8.26 -5.01
CA GLY A 282 -17.21 -7.17 -5.85
C GLY A 282 -16.16 -6.33 -5.12
N HIS A 283 -15.40 -5.53 -5.86
CA HIS A 283 -14.46 -4.57 -5.28
C HIS A 283 -14.52 -3.26 -6.04
N GLU A 284 -14.59 -2.15 -5.31
CA GLU A 284 -14.65 -0.81 -5.87
C GLU A 284 -13.27 -0.16 -5.75
N MET A 285 -12.79 0.43 -6.83
CA MET A 285 -11.52 1.15 -6.88
C MET A 285 -11.70 2.45 -7.67
N LEU A 286 -10.68 3.31 -7.68
CA LEU A 286 -10.78 4.62 -8.32
C LEU A 286 -9.73 4.80 -9.40
N ILE A 287 -10.14 4.93 -10.66
CA ILE A 287 -9.26 5.36 -11.74
C ILE A 287 -8.99 6.86 -11.56
N ILE A 288 -7.73 7.18 -11.37
CA ILE A 288 -7.25 8.54 -11.07
C ILE A 288 -6.38 9.12 -12.19
N GLY A 289 -6.14 8.36 -13.25
CA GLY A 289 -5.24 8.77 -14.31
C GLY A 289 -5.02 7.71 -15.38
N TYR A 290 -4.24 8.08 -16.39
CA TYR A 290 -3.82 7.21 -17.48
C TYR A 290 -2.51 7.69 -18.10
N GLU A 291 -1.84 6.79 -18.81
CA GLU A 291 -0.67 7.08 -19.64
C GLU A 291 -0.79 6.33 -20.97
N ASP A 292 -0.65 7.06 -22.07
CA ASP A 292 -0.77 6.55 -23.44
C ASP A 292 0.59 6.39 -24.13
N ASP A 293 1.60 7.15 -23.73
CA ASP A 293 2.93 7.12 -24.37
C ASP A 293 3.80 5.99 -23.80
N THR A 294 3.24 4.78 -23.83
CA THR A 294 3.93 3.56 -23.43
C THR A 294 3.59 2.39 -24.35
N VAL A 295 4.39 1.33 -24.28
CA VAL A 295 4.18 0.11 -25.08
C VAL A 295 2.80 -0.50 -24.83
N LEU A 296 2.34 -0.49 -23.58
CA LEU A 296 1.00 -0.90 -23.18
C LEU A 296 0.34 0.22 -22.35
N PRO A 297 -0.51 1.06 -22.99
CA PRO A 297 -1.24 2.11 -22.30
C PRO A 297 -2.02 1.58 -21.10
N TYR A 298 -2.02 2.33 -20.00
CA TYR A 298 -2.61 1.88 -18.75
C TYR A 298 -3.47 2.96 -18.07
N TRP A 299 -4.35 2.48 -17.19
CA TRP A 299 -5.04 3.25 -16.17
C TRP A 299 -4.22 3.21 -14.87
N GLU A 300 -4.06 4.36 -14.22
CA GLU A 300 -3.56 4.43 -12.85
C GLU A 300 -4.77 4.35 -11.91
N ILE A 301 -4.76 3.37 -11.01
CA ILE A 301 -5.90 3.04 -10.15
C ILE A 301 -5.49 3.12 -8.68
N LEU A 302 -6.21 3.92 -7.91
CA LEU A 302 -6.11 4.03 -6.47
C LEU A 302 -6.99 2.95 -5.80
N ASN A 303 -6.39 2.19 -4.88
CA ASN A 303 -7.06 1.13 -4.13
C ASN A 303 -7.26 1.54 -2.65
N SER A 304 -7.92 0.70 -1.86
CA SER A 304 -8.19 0.90 -0.42
C SER A 304 -7.63 -0.21 0.46
N TRP A 305 -6.51 -0.81 0.07
CA TRP A 305 -5.86 -1.94 0.75
C TRP A 305 -4.49 -1.57 1.35
N GLY A 306 -4.29 -0.29 1.69
CA GLY A 306 -3.03 0.18 2.26
C GLY A 306 -1.87 0.17 1.28
N THR A 307 -0.66 -0.10 1.77
CA THR A 307 0.58 -0.07 0.99
C THR A 307 1.25 -1.44 0.78
N ALA A 308 0.58 -2.55 1.13
CA ALA A 308 1.14 -3.90 1.07
C ALA A 308 2.53 -3.99 1.74
N ASP A 309 2.58 -3.67 3.04
CA ASP A 309 3.82 -3.60 3.85
C ASP A 309 4.90 -2.65 3.28
N GLY A 310 4.50 -1.62 2.54
CA GLY A 310 5.38 -0.57 2.00
C GLY A 310 5.76 -0.74 0.52
N ASN A 311 5.40 -1.85 -0.12
CA ASN A 311 5.70 -2.10 -1.54
C ASN A 311 4.93 -1.16 -2.51
N ARG A 312 3.83 -0.57 -2.05
CA ARG A 312 2.98 0.35 -2.82
C ARG A 312 2.91 1.71 -2.13
N THR A 313 3.96 2.50 -2.28
CA THR A 313 4.10 3.80 -1.61
C THR A 313 2.99 4.79 -1.93
N ARG A 314 2.31 4.64 -3.08
CA ARG A 314 1.13 5.44 -3.46
C ARG A 314 -0.19 4.73 -3.18
N GLY A 315 -0.21 3.47 -2.77
CA GLY A 315 -1.47 2.71 -2.66
C GLY A 315 -2.20 2.57 -4.00
N THR A 316 -1.46 2.62 -5.11
CA THR A 316 -1.97 2.49 -6.47
C THR A 316 -1.48 1.22 -7.14
N PHE A 317 -2.09 0.90 -8.28
CA PHE A 317 -1.60 -0.07 -9.25
C PHE A 317 -1.97 0.35 -10.66
N ARG A 318 -1.41 -0.33 -11.66
CA ARG A 318 -1.68 -0.09 -13.07
C ARG A 318 -2.50 -1.23 -13.67
N MET A 319 -3.46 -0.87 -14.52
CA MET A 319 -4.27 -1.81 -15.30
C MET A 319 -4.17 -1.45 -16.78
N PRO A 320 -3.88 -2.41 -17.70
CA PRO A 320 -3.89 -2.13 -19.13
C PRO A 320 -5.22 -1.53 -19.61
N GLN A 321 -5.17 -0.57 -20.54
CA GLN A 321 -6.37 0.02 -21.12
C GLN A 321 -7.09 -0.95 -22.07
N ASN A 322 -6.42 -1.96 -22.61
CA ASN A 322 -6.92 -2.86 -23.65
C ASN A 322 -7.65 -4.09 -23.11
N ILE A 323 -8.37 -3.96 -21.99
CA ILE A 323 -9.27 -5.01 -21.50
C ILE A 323 -10.51 -5.16 -22.40
N ASP A 324 -11.24 -6.27 -22.25
CA ASP A 324 -12.48 -6.50 -22.97
C ASP A 324 -13.67 -5.91 -22.19
N TYR A 325 -13.96 -4.63 -22.42
CA TYR A 325 -15.07 -3.91 -21.77
C TYR A 325 -16.44 -4.45 -22.18
N VAL A 326 -16.54 -4.95 -23.42
CA VAL A 326 -17.82 -5.34 -24.01
C VAL A 326 -18.17 -6.78 -23.68
N ASN A 327 -17.21 -7.72 -23.72
CA ASN A 327 -17.50 -9.15 -23.58
C ASN A 327 -17.12 -9.78 -22.24
N SER A 328 -16.56 -9.02 -21.30
CA SER A 328 -16.25 -9.53 -19.97
C SER A 328 -17.48 -9.51 -19.06
N TYR A 329 -17.95 -10.70 -18.68
CA TYR A 329 -19.14 -10.87 -17.87
C TYR A 329 -18.99 -11.95 -16.80
N VAL A 330 -19.82 -11.83 -15.77
CA VAL A 330 -19.94 -12.75 -14.65
C VAL A 330 -21.39 -13.17 -14.49
N ASN A 331 -21.64 -14.45 -14.21
CA ASN A 331 -23.01 -14.93 -13.96
C ASN A 331 -23.29 -14.92 -12.46
N ILE A 332 -24.28 -14.15 -11.99
CA ILE A 332 -24.70 -14.05 -10.58
C ILE A 332 -26.19 -14.38 -10.51
N GLY A 333 -26.60 -15.35 -9.68
CA GLY A 333 -28.03 -15.71 -9.57
C GLY A 333 -28.66 -16.29 -10.86
N GLY A 334 -27.87 -16.60 -11.89
CA GLY A 334 -28.36 -17.05 -13.19
C GLY A 334 -28.52 -15.92 -14.23
N GLU A 335 -28.26 -14.68 -13.84
CA GLU A 335 -28.24 -13.50 -14.71
C GLU A 335 -26.79 -13.10 -15.04
N ARG A 336 -26.59 -12.44 -16.19
CA ARG A 336 -25.27 -12.06 -16.72
C ARG A 336 -24.99 -10.57 -16.44
N TYR A 337 -23.91 -10.29 -15.72
CA TYR A 337 -23.50 -8.95 -15.30
C TYR A 337 -22.16 -8.59 -15.92
N ALA A 338 -21.95 -7.32 -16.28
CA ALA A 338 -20.65 -6.85 -16.72
C ALA A 338 -19.61 -7.11 -15.60
N GLN A 339 -18.43 -7.61 -15.97
CA GLN A 339 -17.36 -7.85 -15.01
C GLN A 339 -16.87 -6.54 -14.39
N PHE A 340 -16.85 -5.47 -15.19
CA PHE A 340 -16.48 -4.13 -14.78
C PHE A 340 -17.64 -3.17 -15.02
N THR A 341 -17.92 -2.30 -14.04
CA THR A 341 -18.73 -1.09 -14.26
C THR A 341 -17.87 0.14 -14.04
N PHE A 342 -18.23 1.22 -14.72
CA PHE A 342 -17.47 2.46 -14.72
C PHE A 342 -18.44 3.59 -14.45
N ASP A 343 -18.18 4.31 -13.38
CA ASP A 343 -19.12 5.24 -12.80
C ASP A 343 -18.42 6.54 -12.39
N VAL A 344 -19.19 7.61 -12.25
CA VAL A 344 -18.70 8.91 -11.78
C VAL A 344 -19.67 9.44 -10.75
N VAL A 345 -19.11 9.93 -9.65
CA VAL A 345 -19.80 10.81 -8.70
C VAL A 345 -19.39 12.25 -9.02
N ASP A 346 -20.32 13.18 -9.20
CA ASP A 346 -20.05 14.62 -9.34
C ASP A 346 -20.50 15.36 -8.10
N VAL A 347 -19.54 15.93 -7.38
CA VAL A 347 -19.79 16.71 -6.17
C VAL A 347 -19.60 18.20 -6.47
N GLU A 348 -20.64 18.98 -6.23
CA GLU A 348 -20.56 20.44 -6.20
C GLU A 348 -20.59 20.90 -4.73
N PHE A 349 -19.45 21.37 -4.23
CA PHE A 349 -19.35 21.95 -2.90
C PHE A 349 -19.99 23.34 -2.89
N GLU A 350 -20.58 23.74 -1.76
CA GLU A 350 -21.02 25.12 -1.59
C GLU A 350 -19.83 26.08 -1.61
N ASN A 351 -20.06 27.32 -2.04
CA ASN A 351 -19.11 28.40 -1.80
C ASN A 351 -19.13 28.73 -0.31
N TYR A 352 -18.29 28.07 0.47
CA TYR A 352 -17.97 28.56 1.80
C TYR A 352 -16.80 29.53 1.68
N SER A 353 -16.87 30.66 2.41
CA SER A 353 -15.62 31.37 2.71
C SER A 353 -14.70 30.33 3.34
N PRO A 354 -13.42 30.23 2.95
CA PRO A 354 -12.49 29.38 3.68
C PRO A 354 -12.71 29.73 5.15
N VAL A 355 -13.27 28.78 5.91
CA VAL A 355 -13.38 28.96 7.35
C VAL A 355 -11.96 29.31 7.73
N PRO A 356 -11.69 30.47 8.37
CA PRO A 356 -10.34 30.79 8.77
C PRO A 356 -9.84 29.55 9.49
N THR A 357 -8.83 28.90 8.89
CA THR A 357 -8.22 27.63 9.32
C THR A 357 -8.33 27.63 10.81
N GLN A 358 -9.25 26.82 11.38
CA GLN A 358 -9.80 27.05 12.72
C GLN A 358 -8.67 27.50 13.61
N THR A 359 -8.52 28.83 13.83
CA THR A 359 -7.19 29.33 14.23
C THR A 359 -6.97 28.64 15.55
N PRO A 360 -5.94 27.76 15.64
CA PRO A 360 -5.71 27.01 16.85
C PRO A 360 -5.72 28.03 17.95
N ASP A 361 -6.54 27.83 18.98
CA ASP A 361 -6.62 28.78 20.07
C ASP A 361 -5.19 29.20 20.42
N PRO A 362 -4.82 30.48 20.22
CA PRO A 362 -3.43 30.92 20.38
C PRO A 362 -2.92 30.68 21.81
N SER A 363 -3.81 30.34 22.74
CA SER A 363 -3.47 29.88 24.09
C SER A 363 -2.84 28.47 24.15
N VAL A 364 -3.02 27.61 23.13
CA VAL A 364 -2.47 26.24 23.12
C VAL A 364 -1.16 26.19 22.33
N PRO A 365 0.00 26.01 23.00
CA PRO A 365 1.29 25.93 22.33
C PRO A 365 1.37 24.67 21.45
N LEU A 366 1.95 24.83 20.26
CA LEU A 366 2.29 23.69 19.41
C LEU A 366 3.36 22.86 20.13
N THR A 367 3.03 21.62 20.48
CA THR A 367 3.96 20.73 21.19
C THR A 367 4.04 19.41 20.43
N ALA A 368 5.23 19.10 19.91
CA ALA A 368 5.52 17.81 19.30
C ALA A 368 5.59 16.72 20.37
N SER A 369 4.92 15.61 20.14
CA SER A 369 5.00 14.42 20.99
C SER A 369 4.60 13.20 20.18
N PHE A 370 5.18 12.05 20.51
CA PHE A 370 4.78 10.80 19.92
C PHE A 370 4.93 9.62 20.87
N SER A 371 4.30 8.51 20.51
CA SER A 371 4.51 7.18 21.07
C SER A 371 4.85 6.20 19.95
N LEU A 372 5.48 5.09 20.33
CA LEU A 372 5.81 3.97 19.45
C LEU A 372 5.29 2.68 20.09
N ASP A 373 4.94 1.69 19.27
CA ASP A 373 4.43 0.40 19.76
C ASP A 373 5.53 -0.48 20.39
N LYS A 374 6.77 -0.37 19.91
CA LYS A 374 7.96 -1.04 20.48
C LYS A 374 9.26 -0.29 20.16
N SER A 375 10.16 -0.22 21.14
CA SER A 375 11.47 0.45 21.03
C SER A 375 12.63 -0.51 20.79
N SER A 376 12.36 -1.81 20.68
CA SER A 376 13.39 -2.80 20.34
C SER A 376 12.79 -4.03 19.68
N GLY A 377 13.61 -4.73 18.91
CA GLY A 377 13.23 -6.00 18.30
C GLY A 377 14.26 -6.48 17.31
N VAL A 378 13.99 -7.62 16.68
CA VAL A 378 14.89 -8.29 15.75
C VAL A 378 14.48 -7.95 14.32
N ILE A 379 15.43 -7.80 13.39
CA ILE A 379 15.12 -7.58 11.97
C ILE A 379 14.34 -8.78 11.36
N PRO A 380 13.41 -8.55 10.41
CA PRO A 380 12.84 -7.24 10.04
C PRO A 380 11.95 -6.69 11.17
N LEU A 381 12.20 -5.43 11.57
CA LEU A 381 11.45 -4.80 12.66
C LEU A 381 10.55 -3.68 12.13
N PHE A 382 9.25 -3.94 12.07
CA PHE A 382 8.24 -2.89 11.83
C PHE A 382 7.90 -2.15 13.11
N VAL A 383 8.04 -0.83 13.17
CA VAL A 383 7.62 -0.01 14.31
C VAL A 383 6.50 0.93 13.87
N ASN A 384 5.40 0.95 14.63
CA ASN A 384 4.30 1.87 14.40
C ASN A 384 4.48 3.10 15.29
N PHE A 385 4.42 4.28 14.68
CA PHE A 385 4.51 5.56 15.37
C PHE A 385 3.16 6.24 15.43
N THR A 386 2.87 6.90 16.54
CA THR A 386 1.63 7.66 16.73
C THR A 386 1.97 9.05 17.23
N SER A 387 1.66 10.08 16.46
CA SER A 387 1.79 11.46 16.93
C SER A 387 0.73 11.76 17.99
N SER A 388 1.20 12.05 19.20
CA SER A 388 0.41 12.62 20.30
C SER A 388 0.60 14.14 20.43
N SER A 389 1.12 14.78 19.38
CA SER A 389 1.36 16.21 19.31
C SER A 389 0.09 17.04 19.54
N THR A 390 0.21 18.12 20.30
CA THR A 390 -0.90 19.00 20.69
C THR A 390 -0.78 20.40 20.06
N GLY A 391 -1.87 21.16 20.12
CA GLY A 391 -1.94 22.48 19.51
C GLY A 391 -2.10 22.38 17.98
N ALA A 392 -3.00 21.55 17.47
CA ALA A 392 -3.39 21.51 16.05
C ALA A 392 -2.23 21.62 15.03
N PRO A 393 -1.24 20.69 15.08
CA PRO A 393 -0.22 20.58 14.04
C PRO A 393 -0.85 20.43 12.64
N GLU A 394 -0.27 21.10 11.65
CA GLU A 394 -0.69 21.07 10.23
C GLU A 394 0.18 20.12 9.40
N HIS A 395 1.46 19.98 9.75
CA HIS A 395 2.39 19.08 9.08
C HIS A 395 3.22 18.29 10.09
N TRP A 396 3.60 17.07 9.70
CA TRP A 396 4.50 16.17 10.42
C TRP A 396 5.72 15.91 9.56
N ASN A 397 6.88 15.77 10.19
CA ASN A 397 8.11 15.36 9.56
C ASN A 397 8.87 14.45 10.53
N TRP A 398 8.84 13.17 10.23
CA TRP A 398 9.57 12.13 10.94
C TRP A 398 10.94 11.96 10.31
N ASP A 399 11.94 11.84 11.16
CA ASP A 399 13.27 11.33 10.83
C ASP A 399 13.44 10.04 11.62
N PHE A 400 13.57 8.92 10.93
CA PHE A 400 13.69 7.60 11.56
C PHE A 400 15.12 7.27 12.00
N GLY A 401 16.10 8.13 11.72
CA GLY A 401 17.49 7.93 12.10
C GLY A 401 18.27 6.97 11.19
N ASP A 402 17.67 6.47 10.11
CA ASP A 402 18.27 5.59 9.09
C ASP A 402 18.39 6.25 7.70
N ASN A 403 18.26 7.58 7.65
CA ASN A 403 18.15 8.42 6.45
C ASN A 403 16.82 8.31 5.70
N SER A 404 15.82 7.63 6.25
CA SER A 404 14.46 7.70 5.77
C SER A 404 13.59 8.65 6.61
N TYR A 405 12.55 9.18 5.98
CA TYR A 405 11.68 10.20 6.55
C TYR A 405 10.22 9.89 6.22
N SER A 406 9.30 10.49 6.97
CA SER A 406 7.87 10.42 6.65
C SER A 406 7.16 11.72 6.99
N THR A 407 6.17 12.11 6.19
CA THR A 407 5.29 13.25 6.48
C THR A 407 3.94 12.82 7.04
N LEU A 408 3.74 11.53 7.30
CA LEU A 408 2.50 10.97 7.83
C LEU A 408 2.33 11.35 9.30
N LYS A 409 1.09 11.51 9.77
CA LYS A 409 0.82 11.75 11.21
C LYS A 409 1.22 10.54 12.07
N ASN A 410 0.93 9.33 11.59
CA ASN A 410 1.16 8.07 12.29
C ASN A 410 1.81 7.03 11.35
N PRO A 411 3.10 7.17 10.99
CA PRO A 411 3.74 6.25 10.05
C PRO A 411 4.02 4.87 10.65
N ARG A 412 4.09 3.85 9.78
CA ARG A 412 4.75 2.58 10.08
C ARG A 412 6.10 2.53 9.37
N HIS A 413 7.18 2.23 10.10
CA HIS A 413 8.53 2.17 9.53
C HIS A 413 9.15 0.77 9.66
N LEU A 414 9.91 0.34 8.65
CA LEU A 414 10.60 -0.94 8.61
C LEU A 414 12.11 -0.75 8.76
N TYR A 415 12.67 -1.31 9.84
CA TYR A 415 14.12 -1.42 10.00
C TYR A 415 14.60 -2.80 9.53
N MET A 416 15.50 -2.81 8.54
CA MET A 416 16.09 -4.04 7.97
C MET A 416 17.55 -4.28 8.38
N VAL A 417 18.21 -3.27 8.97
CA VAL A 417 19.61 -3.35 9.39
C VAL A 417 19.66 -3.25 10.91
N PRO A 418 20.44 -4.10 11.62
CA PRO A 418 20.65 -3.93 13.04
C PRO A 418 21.37 -2.62 13.35
N GLY A 419 21.00 -1.98 14.46
CA GLY A 419 21.56 -0.70 14.84
C GLY A 419 20.68 0.08 15.83
N ASN A 420 21.19 1.24 16.22
CA ASN A 420 20.48 2.19 17.08
C ASN A 420 20.01 3.38 16.24
N TYR A 421 18.69 3.60 16.22
CA TYR A 421 18.06 4.61 15.39
C TYR A 421 17.39 5.68 16.24
N ASN A 422 17.84 6.92 16.13
CA ASN A 422 17.31 8.05 16.90
C ASN A 422 16.15 8.69 16.14
N VAL A 423 14.93 8.34 16.52
CA VAL A 423 13.73 8.86 15.87
C VAL A 423 13.36 10.22 16.41
N THR A 424 13.07 11.17 15.52
CA THR A 424 12.48 12.47 15.88
C THR A 424 11.23 12.75 15.05
N LEU A 425 10.29 13.46 15.67
CA LEU A 425 9.14 14.09 15.02
C LEU A 425 9.26 15.61 15.14
N SER A 426 9.20 16.28 14.00
CA SER A 426 8.97 17.73 13.88
C SER A 426 7.54 17.97 13.40
N VAL A 427 6.80 18.85 14.09
CA VAL A 427 5.49 19.31 13.64
C VAL A 427 5.49 20.81 13.39
N THR A 428 4.73 21.26 12.40
CA THR A 428 4.60 22.68 12.08
C THR A 428 3.15 23.15 12.01
N ARG A 429 2.92 24.43 12.31
CA ARG A 429 1.60 25.08 12.27
C ARG A 429 1.75 26.58 12.07
N GLY A 430 1.31 27.13 10.94
CA GLY A 430 1.34 28.58 10.70
C GLY A 430 2.72 29.23 10.91
N GLY A 431 3.80 28.52 10.54
CA GLY A 431 5.19 28.96 10.74
C GLY A 431 5.81 28.65 12.11
N LEU A 432 5.03 28.15 13.08
CA LEU A 432 5.58 27.56 14.30
C LEU A 432 6.15 26.18 14.00
N THR A 433 7.23 25.82 14.69
CA THR A 433 7.84 24.48 14.63
C THR A 433 8.06 23.98 16.05
N SER A 434 7.69 22.73 16.31
CA SER A 434 8.07 22.01 17.53
C SER A 434 8.73 20.70 17.13
N VAL A 435 9.80 20.34 17.82
CA VAL A 435 10.55 19.09 17.58
C VAL A 435 10.62 18.30 18.88
N THR A 436 10.48 16.99 18.78
CA THR A 436 10.64 16.07 19.92
C THR A 436 12.12 15.84 20.24
N MET A 437 12.39 15.43 21.49
CA MET A 437 13.68 14.82 21.82
C MET A 437 13.79 13.45 21.13
N PRO A 438 14.99 13.04 20.68
CA PRO A 438 15.16 11.76 20.01
C PRO A 438 14.80 10.60 20.93
N VAL A 439 14.07 9.63 20.38
CA VAL A 439 13.79 8.34 21.03
C VAL A 439 14.53 7.25 20.26
N THR A 440 15.41 6.53 20.94
CA THR A 440 16.23 5.47 20.32
C THR A 440 15.44 4.17 20.16
N ILE A 441 15.51 3.59 18.96
CA ILE A 441 15.04 2.24 18.67
C ILE A 441 16.26 1.32 18.54
N HIS A 442 16.21 0.19 19.23
CA HIS A 442 17.26 -0.83 19.24
C HIS A 442 16.88 -2.00 18.33
N VAL A 443 17.43 -2.00 17.12
CA VAL A 443 17.20 -3.05 16.14
C VAL A 443 18.32 -4.08 16.26
N LYS A 444 17.95 -5.30 16.62
CA LYS A 444 18.86 -6.40 16.93
C LYS A 444 19.04 -7.31 15.71
N PRO A 445 20.22 -7.92 15.55
CA PRO A 445 20.39 -8.99 14.58
C PRO A 445 19.48 -10.18 14.91
N PRO A 446 19.16 -11.05 13.92
CA PRO A 446 18.45 -12.29 14.18
C PRO A 446 19.19 -13.11 15.22
N TYR A 447 18.46 -13.56 16.25
CA TYR A 447 19.02 -14.47 17.25
C TYR A 447 19.48 -15.75 16.54
N GLN A 448 20.79 -15.94 16.47
CA GLN A 448 21.38 -17.21 16.08
C GLN A 448 21.66 -17.99 17.36
N PRO A 449 20.95 -19.10 17.65
CA PRO A 449 21.30 -19.94 18.78
C PRO A 449 22.69 -20.54 18.52
N VAL A 450 23.72 -20.00 19.16
CA VAL A 450 25.05 -20.61 19.14
C VAL A 450 24.96 -21.87 20.00
N LYS A 451 24.98 -23.04 19.34
CA LYS A 451 25.05 -24.31 20.04
C LYS A 451 26.45 -24.48 20.62
N ALA A 452 26.52 -24.99 21.84
CA ALA A 452 27.79 -25.32 22.48
C ALA A 452 28.63 -26.23 21.56
N PHE A 453 29.89 -25.86 21.34
CA PHE A 453 30.78 -26.64 20.48
C PHE A 453 31.08 -27.98 21.16
N PRO A 454 30.92 -29.13 20.46
CA PRO A 454 31.23 -30.42 21.05
C PRO A 454 32.73 -30.50 21.37
N ASP A 455 33.04 -30.80 22.63
CA ASP A 455 34.40 -31.09 23.09
C ASP A 455 34.84 -32.44 22.52
N GLU A 456 36.07 -32.47 22.02
CA GLU A 456 36.77 -33.66 21.49
C GLU A 456 36.79 -34.86 22.45
N LYS A 457 36.53 -34.65 23.76
CA LYS A 457 36.43 -35.69 24.80
C LYS A 457 35.00 -36.05 25.23
N GLY A 458 33.97 -35.51 24.58
CA GLY A 458 32.56 -35.87 24.80
C GLY A 458 31.74 -34.93 25.68
N GLY A 459 32.13 -33.65 25.79
CA GLY A 459 31.39 -32.57 26.48
C GLY A 459 31.02 -31.40 25.54
N SER A 460 30.84 -30.18 26.05
CA SER A 460 30.71 -28.98 25.21
C SER A 460 31.40 -27.75 25.84
N TYR A 461 32.05 -26.91 25.03
CA TYR A 461 32.63 -25.64 25.48
C TYR A 461 31.53 -24.57 25.72
N PRO A 462 31.69 -23.65 26.70
CA PRO A 462 30.75 -22.56 26.91
C PRO A 462 30.71 -21.58 25.73
N VAL A 463 29.59 -20.88 25.55
CA VAL A 463 29.38 -19.93 24.45
C VAL A 463 30.19 -18.65 24.71
N PRO A 464 30.93 -18.10 23.73
CA PRO A 464 31.60 -16.80 23.83
C PRO A 464 30.63 -15.69 24.26
N THR A 465 31.08 -14.76 25.12
CA THR A 465 30.27 -13.63 25.59
C THR A 465 30.74 -12.31 24.97
N ASP A 466 29.77 -11.46 24.64
CA ASP A 466 29.93 -10.06 24.23
C ASP A 466 29.62 -9.23 25.48
N ASP A 467 30.64 -9.05 26.32
CA ASP A 467 30.47 -8.51 27.67
C ASP A 467 30.19 -6.99 27.68
N ASP A 468 30.44 -6.28 26.57
CA ASP A 468 30.19 -4.85 26.39
C ASP A 468 29.02 -4.51 25.44
N ASP A 469 28.35 -5.52 24.89
CA ASP A 469 27.08 -5.43 24.15
C ASP A 469 27.22 -4.55 22.88
N ASP A 470 28.41 -4.58 22.27
CA ASP A 470 28.78 -3.76 21.11
C ASP A 470 28.57 -4.50 19.77
N GLY A 471 28.30 -5.80 19.83
CA GLY A 471 27.99 -6.65 18.69
C GLY A 471 29.21 -7.17 17.92
N LEU A 472 30.44 -6.98 18.40
CA LEU A 472 31.68 -7.44 17.78
C LEU A 472 32.51 -8.30 18.75
N PHE A 473 32.76 -9.55 18.37
CA PHE A 473 33.67 -10.44 19.12
C PHE A 473 35.11 -10.17 18.67
N GLU A 474 35.80 -9.23 19.35
CA GLU A 474 37.17 -8.77 19.02
C GLU A 474 38.27 -9.79 19.31
N ASP A 475 37.97 -10.84 20.06
CA ASP A 475 38.63 -12.10 19.84
C ASP A 475 37.62 -13.10 19.28
N ILE A 476 38.04 -13.75 18.21
CA ILE A 476 37.16 -14.60 17.40
C ILE A 476 36.62 -15.72 18.30
N ASN A 477 37.29 -16.02 19.43
CA ASN A 477 36.88 -16.97 20.44
C ASN A 477 36.27 -16.39 21.75
N GLY A 478 36.11 -15.07 21.89
CA GLY A 478 35.54 -14.35 23.05
C GLY A 478 36.31 -14.38 24.39
N ASN A 479 37.60 -14.75 24.44
CA ASN A 479 38.47 -14.69 25.61
C ASN A 479 39.12 -13.33 25.98
N GLY A 480 38.98 -12.27 25.17
CA GLY A 480 39.50 -10.92 25.40
C GLY A 480 40.97 -10.68 25.05
N TRP A 481 41.65 -11.58 24.34
CA TRP A 481 43.05 -11.44 23.91
C TRP A 481 43.28 -11.96 22.48
N LEU A 482 44.03 -11.23 21.66
CA LEU A 482 44.46 -11.72 20.35
C LEU A 482 45.62 -12.72 20.51
N GLU A 483 45.35 -14.01 20.24
CA GLU A 483 46.31 -15.09 20.45
C GLU A 483 46.27 -16.20 19.39
N TYR A 484 47.05 -17.27 19.58
CA TYR A 484 47.26 -18.32 18.57
C TYR A 484 45.97 -19.08 18.19
N GLY A 485 44.92 -18.96 19.00
CA GLY A 485 43.60 -19.53 18.74
C GLY A 485 42.83 -18.84 17.61
N ASP A 486 42.99 -17.52 17.46
CA ASP A 486 42.14 -16.71 16.56
C ASP A 486 42.44 -16.92 15.07
N PRO A 487 43.72 -17.00 14.62
CA PRO A 487 44.05 -17.29 13.23
C PRO A 487 43.54 -18.65 12.77
N LYS A 488 43.49 -19.63 13.68
CA LYS A 488 42.98 -20.97 13.40
C LYS A 488 41.45 -20.94 13.23
N LEU A 489 40.75 -20.22 14.10
CA LEU A 489 39.30 -20.13 14.08
C LEU A 489 38.79 -19.38 12.84
N LEU A 490 39.49 -18.32 12.42
CA LEU A 490 39.19 -17.66 11.15
C LEU A 490 39.40 -18.60 9.95
N PHE A 491 40.47 -19.38 9.94
CA PHE A 491 40.76 -20.32 8.83
C PHE A 491 39.67 -21.36 8.64
N GLU A 492 39.12 -21.87 9.74
CA GLU A 492 38.07 -22.88 9.72
C GLU A 492 36.70 -22.28 9.32
N GLN A 493 36.52 -20.96 9.50
CA GLN A 493 35.24 -20.27 9.28
C GLN A 493 35.24 -19.29 8.09
N ILE A 494 36.28 -19.33 7.26
CA ILE A 494 36.48 -18.42 6.13
C ILE A 494 35.25 -18.27 5.23
N SER A 495 34.53 -19.36 4.95
CA SER A 495 33.35 -19.33 4.07
C SER A 495 32.16 -18.58 4.68
N TYR A 496 32.09 -18.49 6.01
CA TYR A 496 31.05 -17.76 6.72
C TYR A 496 31.39 -16.26 6.79
N ALA A 497 32.63 -15.92 7.16
CA ALA A 497 33.11 -14.54 7.19
C ALA A 497 33.02 -13.84 5.81
N ILE A 498 33.29 -14.57 4.70
CA ILE A 498 33.13 -14.08 3.31
C ILE A 498 31.72 -13.62 2.97
N ASN A 499 30.71 -14.29 3.51
CA ASN A 499 29.32 -14.15 3.07
C ASN A 499 28.43 -13.39 4.04
N SER A 500 28.92 -13.08 5.25
CA SER A 500 28.07 -12.59 6.34
C SER A 500 28.67 -11.42 7.11
N GLU A 501 29.96 -11.15 6.96
CA GLU A 501 30.63 -9.99 7.55
C GLU A 501 31.20 -9.08 6.44
N PRO A 502 31.43 -7.78 6.70
CA PRO A 502 32.10 -6.93 5.75
C PRO A 502 33.49 -7.47 5.42
N VAL A 503 33.77 -7.73 4.14
CA VAL A 503 35.07 -8.23 3.66
C VAL A 503 36.23 -7.42 4.23
N THR A 504 36.07 -6.09 4.36
CA THR A 504 37.07 -5.16 4.89
C THR A 504 37.50 -5.44 6.34
N GLN A 505 36.71 -6.17 7.13
CA GLN A 505 37.02 -6.50 8.53
C GLN A 505 37.93 -7.73 8.67
N PHE A 506 37.98 -8.60 7.66
CA PHE A 506 38.75 -9.85 7.69
C PHE A 506 39.74 -10.00 6.51
N ASP A 507 39.87 -8.98 5.65
CA ASP A 507 40.86 -8.86 4.55
C ASP A 507 42.18 -8.23 5.08
N PHE A 508 42.92 -9.02 5.86
CA PHE A 508 44.17 -8.63 6.50
C PHE A 508 45.33 -8.43 5.52
N ASP A 509 45.28 -9.03 4.33
CA ASP A 509 46.33 -8.90 3.32
C ASP A 509 46.11 -7.79 2.28
N GLY A 510 44.90 -7.25 2.21
CA GLY A 510 44.52 -6.06 1.42
C GLY A 510 44.18 -6.39 -0.03
N SER A 511 43.74 -7.62 -0.29
CA SER A 511 43.47 -8.15 -1.63
C SER A 511 42.03 -7.95 -2.10
N GLY A 512 41.13 -7.50 -1.23
CA GLY A 512 39.74 -7.19 -1.52
C GLY A 512 38.78 -8.38 -1.36
N PHE A 513 39.23 -9.50 -0.80
CA PHE A 513 38.41 -10.68 -0.48
C PHE A 513 39.09 -11.52 0.60
N ILE A 514 38.31 -12.18 1.45
CA ILE A 514 38.84 -13.00 2.56
C ILE A 514 39.30 -14.36 2.01
N GLY A 515 40.53 -14.76 2.28
CA GLY A 515 41.13 -15.97 1.75
C GLY A 515 42.39 -16.45 2.49
N TYR A 516 43.15 -17.35 1.83
CA TYR A 516 44.32 -17.98 2.44
C TYR A 516 45.42 -16.98 2.84
N GLY A 517 45.58 -15.87 2.11
CA GLY A 517 46.59 -14.85 2.39
C GLY A 517 46.32 -14.06 3.67
N ASP A 518 45.05 -13.86 4.01
CA ASP A 518 44.60 -13.22 5.25
C ASP A 518 44.91 -14.04 6.50
N VAL A 519 44.72 -15.36 6.40
CA VAL A 519 45.06 -16.29 7.50
C VAL A 519 46.57 -16.31 7.73
N VAL A 520 47.37 -16.26 6.65
CA VAL A 520 48.83 -16.19 6.78
C VAL A 520 49.26 -14.88 7.43
N LYS A 521 48.60 -13.75 7.12
CA LYS A 521 48.89 -12.44 7.70
C LYS A 521 48.47 -12.36 9.18
N LEU A 522 47.28 -12.86 9.51
CA LEU A 522 46.75 -12.97 10.88
C LEU A 522 47.62 -13.89 11.75
N TYR A 523 48.09 -15.01 11.21
CA TYR A 523 49.02 -15.92 11.90
C TYR A 523 50.42 -15.31 12.13
N GLN A 524 50.84 -14.30 11.36
CA GLN A 524 52.12 -13.59 11.55
C GLN A 524 52.04 -12.41 12.53
N MET A 525 50.83 -12.00 12.92
CA MET A 525 50.56 -10.89 13.84
C MET A 525 50.44 -11.33 15.30
N VAL A 526 50.12 -12.61 15.53
CA VAL A 526 50.23 -13.34 16.81
C VAL A 526 51.66 -13.81 17.01
#